data_AF-R7LUT4-F1
#
_entry.id   AF-R7LUT4-F1
#
_cell.length_a   1.000
_cell.length_b   1.000
_cell.length_c   1.000
_cell.angle_alpha   90.00
_cell.angle_beta   90.00
_cell.angle_gamma   90.00
#
_symmetry.space_group_name_H-M   'P 1'
#
loop_
_entity.id
_entity.type
_entity.pdbx_description
1 polymer ?
#
loop_
_entity_poly.entity_id
_entity_poly.type
_entity_poly.pdbx_seq_one_letter_code
_entity_poly.pdbx_strand_id
1 'polypeptide(L)'
;MSVESDLRKDGIEVIKKLDTLKVNSIARNVALRLCETFPDFNLNQNDLFIKLSRLDMYIAKMPEGMAEANYFYKNTSIYFNEHISDEDLEEFAIHECIHYIQEIKDKRNYLLRMGLCDYTEFKIYGLGLNEASVQLMASKVLSIPKEYVKYFNITFETNSPSYYPLECCLVNQLAYLVGEDILFESTINSNDNFKNKLIECIGYKNFMTIQNNIDKLLMSEEEIIKINNKIVSIDDRNKRVDNLIKKINSLKDTITSVFIKTQNLIVSSYFNKAFVDIYDLESVEKYRRKLYNFKDYLGSTDGYTFFNDFYVNKMMDLEDKYYLLENNVSSTSMYMVKKKTSKILSFFRYIRSLFTARNLNDYDNEFENTKNK
;
A
#
# COMPACT_ATOMS: atom_id res chain seq x y z
N MET A 1 5.47 -14.19 30.00
CA MET A 1 5.39 -15.10 28.85
C MET A 1 6.80 -15.35 28.36
N SER A 2 7.19 -16.60 28.07
CA SER A 2 8.50 -16.87 27.46
C SER A 2 8.44 -16.60 25.95
N VAL A 3 9.57 -16.27 25.35
CA VAL A 3 9.69 -16.07 23.88
C VAL A 3 9.15 -17.28 23.13
N GLU A 4 9.49 -18.50 23.59
CA GLU A 4 9.02 -19.75 22.98
C GLU A 4 7.50 -19.90 23.02
N SER A 5 6.85 -19.44 24.10
CA SER A 5 5.39 -19.50 24.22
C SER A 5 4.69 -18.57 23.24
N ASP A 6 5.33 -17.45 22.85
CA ASP A 6 4.77 -16.52 21.89
C ASP A 6 5.04 -16.99 20.44
N LEU A 7 6.25 -17.48 20.14
CA LEU A 7 6.54 -18.11 18.84
C LEU A 7 5.56 -19.25 18.51
N ARG A 8 5.25 -20.10 19.50
CA ARG A 8 4.28 -21.19 19.32
C ARG A 8 2.86 -20.70 19.03
N LYS A 9 2.45 -19.52 19.51
CA LYS A 9 1.14 -18.95 19.19
C LYS A 9 1.06 -18.49 17.75
N ASP A 10 2.19 -18.02 17.23
CA ASP A 10 2.33 -17.58 15.84
C ASP A 10 2.63 -18.77 14.90
N GLY A 11 2.70 -19.99 15.44
CA GLY A 11 2.93 -21.22 14.69
C GLY A 11 4.39 -21.42 14.27
N ILE A 12 5.33 -20.73 14.91
CA ILE A 12 6.76 -20.78 14.60
C ILE A 12 7.44 -21.84 15.49
N GLU A 13 8.01 -22.86 14.85
CA GLU A 13 8.78 -23.92 15.52
C GLU A 13 10.23 -23.91 15.05
N VAL A 14 11.16 -23.53 15.92
CA VAL A 14 12.59 -23.41 15.59
C VAL A 14 13.22 -24.78 15.32
N ILE A 15 13.89 -24.91 14.17
CA ILE A 15 14.61 -26.13 13.77
C ILE A 15 16.10 -26.01 14.08
N LYS A 16 16.74 -24.96 13.56
CA LYS A 16 18.18 -24.72 13.76
C LYS A 16 18.51 -23.23 13.73
N LYS A 17 19.59 -22.85 14.40
CA LYS A 17 20.20 -21.52 14.29
C LYS A 17 21.14 -21.48 13.09
N LEU A 18 21.15 -20.38 12.34
CA LEU A 18 22.14 -20.16 11.28
C LEU A 18 23.53 -19.94 11.90
N ASP A 19 24.56 -20.39 11.20
CA ASP A 19 25.94 -20.17 11.63
C ASP A 19 26.36 -18.70 11.44
N THR A 20 27.37 -18.29 12.20
CA THR A 20 27.85 -16.91 12.22
C THR A 20 28.40 -16.45 10.86
N LEU A 21 28.95 -17.34 10.03
CA LEU A 21 29.47 -16.96 8.72
C LEU A 21 28.32 -16.60 7.77
N LYS A 22 27.24 -17.39 7.77
CA LYS A 22 26.04 -17.11 6.99
C LYS A 22 25.38 -15.81 7.43
N VAL A 23 25.20 -15.59 8.73
CA VAL A 23 24.65 -14.34 9.29
C VAL A 23 25.51 -13.14 8.87
N ASN A 24 26.83 -13.23 8.99
CA ASN A 24 27.74 -12.16 8.58
C ASN A 24 27.67 -11.87 7.07
N SER A 25 27.50 -12.91 6.24
CA SER A 25 27.34 -12.74 4.79
C SER A 25 26.06 -11.97 4.46
N ILE A 26 24.93 -12.38 5.03
CA ILE A 26 23.64 -11.71 4.87
C ILE A 26 23.74 -10.26 5.34
N ALA A 27 24.24 -10.03 6.56
CA ALA A 27 24.40 -8.69 7.13
C ALA A 27 25.24 -7.77 6.24
N ARG A 28 26.34 -8.27 5.67
CA ARG A 28 27.20 -7.49 4.76
C ARG A 28 26.47 -7.10 3.49
N ASN A 29 25.77 -8.06 2.87
CA ASN A 29 25.09 -7.84 1.59
C ASN A 29 23.89 -6.90 1.77
N VAL A 30 23.08 -7.11 2.81
CA VAL A 30 21.95 -6.21 3.13
C VAL A 30 22.45 -4.78 3.40
N ALA A 31 23.49 -4.62 4.22
CA ALA A 31 24.05 -3.29 4.52
C ALA A 31 24.57 -2.58 3.26
N LEU A 32 25.27 -3.31 2.38
CA LEU A 32 25.77 -2.78 1.11
C LEU A 32 24.61 -2.33 0.22
N ARG A 33 23.66 -3.23 -0.08
CA ARG A 33 22.57 -2.95 -1.02
C ARG A 33 21.66 -1.83 -0.53
N LEU A 34 21.38 -1.74 0.78
CA LEU A 34 20.60 -0.64 1.34
C LEU A 34 21.29 0.72 1.14
N CYS A 35 22.60 0.81 1.44
CA CYS A 35 23.36 2.04 1.24
C CYS A 35 23.48 2.44 -0.24
N GLU A 36 23.64 1.46 -1.14
CA GLU A 36 23.69 1.72 -2.59
C GLU A 36 22.33 2.17 -3.15
N THR A 37 21.24 1.58 -2.66
CA THR A 37 19.87 1.90 -3.12
C THR A 37 19.39 3.25 -2.57
N PHE A 38 19.79 3.59 -1.34
CA PHE A 38 19.32 4.78 -0.62
C PHE A 38 20.49 5.65 -0.11
N PRO A 39 21.30 6.23 -1.01
CA PRO A 39 22.50 7.00 -0.63
C PRO A 39 22.18 8.26 0.19
N ASP A 40 21.01 8.87 -0.05
CA ASP A 40 20.60 10.12 0.57
C ASP A 40 19.94 9.96 1.96
N PHE A 41 19.83 8.73 2.47
CA PHE A 41 19.17 8.45 3.75
C PHE A 41 20.12 8.47 4.95
N ASN A 42 21.37 8.89 4.75
CA ASN A 42 22.42 8.94 5.78
C ASN A 42 22.68 7.58 6.45
N LEU A 43 22.51 6.49 5.70
CA LEU A 43 22.84 5.14 6.16
C LEU A 43 24.35 4.94 6.14
N ASN A 44 24.90 4.40 7.23
CA ASN A 44 26.31 4.02 7.30
C ASN A 44 26.46 2.49 7.17
N GLN A 45 27.12 2.05 6.11
CA GLN A 45 27.28 0.62 5.80
C GLN A 45 27.97 -0.16 6.94
N ASN A 46 29.00 0.42 7.58
CA ASN A 46 29.71 -0.25 8.67
C ASN A 46 28.83 -0.39 9.91
N ASP A 47 28.11 0.68 10.27
CA ASP A 47 27.19 0.64 11.42
C ASP A 47 26.04 -0.33 11.18
N LEU A 48 25.47 -0.35 9.97
CA LEU A 48 24.46 -1.33 9.57
C LEU A 48 25.02 -2.74 9.65
N PHE A 49 26.18 -3.02 9.06
CA PHE A 49 26.81 -4.33 9.13
C PHE A 49 26.99 -4.80 10.58
N ILE A 50 27.54 -3.94 11.46
CA ILE A 50 27.76 -4.28 12.88
C ILE A 50 26.45 -4.58 13.61
N LYS A 51 25.37 -3.84 13.30
CA LYS A 51 24.04 -4.08 13.88
C LYS A 51 23.46 -5.40 13.37
N LEU A 52 23.40 -5.58 12.06
CA LEU A 52 22.78 -6.73 11.42
C LEU A 52 23.52 -8.04 11.71
N SER A 53 24.86 -8.00 11.83
CA SER A 53 25.68 -9.19 12.10
C SER A 53 25.48 -9.77 13.51
N ARG A 54 24.78 -9.04 14.39
CA ARG A 54 24.47 -9.45 15.76
C ARG A 54 23.07 -10.04 15.89
N LEU A 55 22.29 -10.06 14.81
CA LEU A 55 20.99 -10.69 14.80
C LEU A 55 21.13 -12.20 14.93
N ASP A 56 20.28 -12.77 15.76
CA ASP A 56 20.08 -14.21 15.76
C ASP A 56 19.11 -14.56 14.64
N MET A 57 19.54 -15.48 13.78
CA MET A 57 18.77 -15.95 12.63
C MET A 57 18.56 -17.46 12.71
N TYR A 58 17.36 -17.91 12.38
CA TYR A 58 16.93 -19.30 12.54
C TYR A 58 16.21 -19.82 11.31
N ILE A 59 16.32 -21.12 11.08
CA ILE A 59 15.38 -21.86 10.23
C ILE A 59 14.27 -22.40 11.14
N ALA A 60 13.02 -22.23 10.74
CA ALA A 60 11.84 -22.62 11.50
C ALA A 60 10.74 -23.18 10.60
N LYS A 61 9.87 -24.03 11.17
CA LYS A 61 8.58 -24.34 10.57
C LYS A 61 7.63 -23.18 10.80
N MET A 62 6.92 -22.78 9.76
CA MET A 62 5.94 -21.70 9.81
C MET A 62 4.64 -22.13 9.11
N PRO A 63 3.48 -21.52 9.42
CA PRO A 63 2.22 -21.90 8.80
C PRO A 63 2.22 -21.64 7.28
N GLU A 64 1.68 -22.58 6.49
CA GLU A 64 1.53 -22.39 5.04
C GLU A 64 0.72 -21.15 4.71
N GLY A 65 1.16 -20.41 3.68
CA GLY A 65 0.54 -19.17 3.21
C GLY A 65 0.78 -17.96 4.11
N MET A 66 1.57 -18.08 5.19
CA MET A 66 2.10 -16.92 5.94
C MET A 66 3.41 -16.42 5.32
N ALA A 67 4.02 -15.41 5.93
CA ALA A 67 5.28 -14.82 5.48
C ALA A 67 6.42 -15.85 5.43
N GLU A 68 7.27 -15.71 4.41
CA GLU A 68 8.45 -16.55 4.15
C GLU A 68 9.54 -16.37 5.20
N ALA A 69 9.69 -15.14 5.68
CA ALA A 69 10.49 -14.86 6.85
C ALA A 69 9.67 -14.03 7.85
N ASN A 70 10.14 -13.98 9.09
CA ASN A 70 9.52 -13.15 10.12
C ASN A 70 10.57 -12.60 11.08
N TYR A 71 10.56 -11.28 11.23
CA TYR A 71 11.27 -10.56 12.27
C TYR A 71 10.44 -10.53 13.56
N PHE A 72 10.96 -11.16 14.61
CA PHE A 72 10.31 -11.22 15.91
C PHE A 72 10.93 -10.23 16.90
N TYR A 73 10.32 -9.05 17.03
CA TYR A 73 10.84 -7.94 17.85
C TYR A 73 11.07 -8.25 19.34
N LYS A 74 10.38 -9.27 19.90
CA LYS A 74 10.47 -9.62 21.33
C LYS A 74 11.82 -10.24 21.71
N ASN A 75 12.48 -10.94 20.79
CA ASN A 75 13.83 -11.45 21.00
C ASN A 75 14.82 -10.98 19.94
N THR A 76 14.41 -10.05 19.06
CA THR A 76 15.26 -9.43 18.05
C THR A 76 15.94 -10.51 17.20
N SER A 77 15.11 -11.36 16.58
CA SER A 77 15.56 -12.49 15.77
C SER A 77 14.76 -12.61 14.49
N ILE A 78 15.39 -13.18 13.46
CA ILE A 78 14.75 -13.49 12.18
C ILE A 78 14.54 -15.00 12.08
N TYR A 79 13.35 -15.41 11.67
CA TYR A 79 12.99 -16.80 11.41
C TYR A 79 12.68 -16.95 9.92
N PHE A 80 13.41 -17.83 9.25
CA PHE A 80 13.17 -18.19 7.86
C PHE A 80 12.40 -19.49 7.82
N ASN A 81 11.42 -19.57 6.93
CA ASN A 81 10.66 -20.79 6.71
C ASN A 81 11.57 -21.91 6.16
N GLU A 82 11.37 -23.14 6.64
CA GLU A 82 12.22 -24.29 6.33
C GLU A 82 12.26 -24.69 4.86
N HIS A 83 11.29 -24.25 4.06
CA HIS A 83 11.23 -24.53 2.63
C HIS A 83 11.98 -23.50 1.78
N ILE A 84 12.48 -22.40 2.35
CA ILE A 84 13.30 -21.43 1.63
C ILE A 84 14.67 -22.04 1.35
N SER A 85 15.12 -21.93 0.10
CA SER A 85 16.45 -22.40 -0.28
C SER A 85 17.53 -21.52 0.36
N ASP A 86 18.70 -22.09 0.66
CA ASP A 86 19.82 -21.34 1.26
C ASP A 86 20.28 -20.16 0.37
N GLU A 87 20.03 -20.23 -0.94
CA GLU A 87 20.36 -19.20 -1.94
C GLU A 87 19.39 -18.00 -1.87
N ASP A 88 18.13 -18.24 -1.53
CA ASP A 88 17.07 -17.23 -1.49
C ASP A 88 16.96 -16.52 -0.12
N LEU A 89 17.61 -17.05 0.93
CA LEU A 89 17.57 -16.47 2.28
C LEU A 89 17.91 -14.97 2.31
N GLU A 90 18.84 -14.51 1.46
CA GLU A 90 19.23 -13.10 1.40
C GLU A 90 18.09 -12.20 0.92
N GLU A 91 17.28 -12.68 -0.03
CA GLU A 91 16.14 -11.95 -0.56
C GLU A 91 15.15 -11.60 0.55
N PHE A 92 14.77 -12.62 1.32
CA PHE A 92 13.86 -12.49 2.45
C PHE A 92 14.48 -11.73 3.63
N ALA A 93 15.80 -11.88 3.83
CA ALA A 93 16.48 -11.19 4.92
C ALA A 93 16.44 -9.66 4.77
N ILE A 94 16.38 -9.12 3.54
CA ILE A 94 16.31 -7.66 3.33
C ILE A 94 15.08 -7.07 4.02
N HIS A 95 13.90 -7.65 3.80
CA HIS A 95 12.64 -7.20 4.40
C HIS A 95 12.73 -7.22 5.93
N GLU A 96 13.16 -8.34 6.50
CA GLU A 96 13.24 -8.52 7.95
C GLU A 96 14.33 -7.67 8.61
N CYS A 97 15.44 -7.43 7.92
CA CYS A 97 16.49 -6.54 8.41
C CYS A 97 16.03 -5.08 8.42
N ILE A 98 15.19 -4.65 7.47
CA ILE A 98 14.56 -3.32 7.50
C ILE A 98 13.68 -3.19 8.75
N HIS A 99 12.85 -4.19 9.07
CA HIS A 99 12.07 -4.19 10.32
C HIS A 99 12.92 -4.07 11.58
N TYR A 100 14.09 -4.72 11.61
CA TYR A 100 15.00 -4.55 12.72
C TYR A 100 15.59 -3.13 12.81
N ILE A 101 15.99 -2.54 11.67
CA ILE A 101 16.54 -1.17 11.62
C ILE A 101 15.53 -0.14 12.15
N GLN A 102 14.24 -0.40 11.93
CA GLN A 102 13.12 0.45 12.33
C GLN A 102 12.89 0.54 13.84
N GLU A 103 13.44 -0.35 14.67
CA GLU A 103 13.04 -0.41 16.07
C GLU A 103 13.34 0.87 16.86
N ILE A 104 12.30 1.44 17.46
CA ILE A 104 12.44 2.45 18.53
C ILE A 104 11.89 1.85 19.81
N LYS A 105 12.78 1.68 20.80
CA LYS A 105 12.45 1.15 22.12
C LYS A 105 12.63 2.20 23.21
N ASP A 106 11.84 2.10 24.28
CA ASP A 106 12.02 2.92 25.46
C ASP A 106 13.22 2.44 26.33
N LYS A 107 13.50 3.15 27.41
CA LYS A 107 14.59 2.80 28.36
C LYS A 107 14.38 1.46 29.07
N ARG A 108 13.17 0.91 29.04
CA ARG A 108 12.79 -0.38 29.63
C ARG A 108 12.71 -1.48 28.56
N ASN A 109 13.19 -1.20 27.34
CA ASN A 109 13.22 -2.09 26.20
C ASN A 109 11.82 -2.45 25.63
N TYR A 110 10.80 -1.64 25.90
CA TYR A 110 9.49 -1.76 25.27
C TYR A 110 9.48 -1.12 23.89
N LEU A 111 8.95 -1.83 22.89
CA LEU A 111 8.81 -1.30 21.53
C LEU A 111 7.77 -0.17 21.52
N LEU A 112 8.20 1.02 21.11
CA LEU A 112 7.35 2.19 20.95
C LEU A 112 6.86 2.33 19.50
N ARG A 113 7.76 2.04 18.55
CA ARG A 113 7.52 2.27 17.12
C ARG A 113 8.36 1.34 16.27
N MET A 114 7.83 0.98 15.11
CA MET A 114 8.56 0.32 14.04
C MET A 114 8.14 0.94 12.70
N GLY A 115 9.01 1.75 12.11
CA GLY A 115 8.77 2.46 10.86
C GLY A 115 7.57 3.38 10.94
N LEU A 116 6.53 3.10 10.15
CA LEU A 116 5.28 3.86 10.13
C LEU A 116 4.24 3.37 11.15
N CYS A 117 4.56 2.32 11.93
CA CYS A 117 3.65 1.66 12.85
C CYS A 117 3.86 2.11 14.30
N ASP A 118 2.77 2.49 14.98
CA ASP A 118 2.74 2.94 16.38
C ASP A 118 2.31 1.80 17.33
N TYR A 119 3.12 1.54 18.36
CA TYR A 119 2.89 0.49 19.38
C TYR A 119 2.53 1.07 20.75
N THR A 120 2.39 2.39 20.88
CA THR A 120 2.12 3.06 22.16
C THR A 120 0.63 3.08 22.53
N GLU A 121 -0.26 2.89 21.56
CA GLU A 121 -1.71 2.90 21.77
C GLU A 121 -2.26 1.51 22.17
N PHE A 122 -3.50 1.48 22.66
CA PHE A 122 -4.21 0.23 23.03
C PHE A 122 -4.34 -0.77 21.88
N LYS A 123 -4.25 -0.28 20.64
CA LYS A 123 -4.25 -1.06 19.41
C LYS A 123 -3.06 -0.61 18.57
N ILE A 124 -2.48 -1.54 17.82
CA ILE A 124 -1.48 -1.25 16.80
C ILE A 124 -2.12 -0.53 15.61
N TYR A 125 -1.49 0.54 15.16
CA TYR A 125 -1.94 1.39 14.05
C TYR A 125 -0.85 1.53 12.99
N GLY A 126 -1.21 1.36 11.72
CA GLY A 126 -0.29 1.53 10.59
C GLY A 126 0.58 0.31 10.32
N LEU A 127 0.17 -0.87 10.77
CA LEU A 127 0.86 -2.12 10.50
C LEU A 127 0.91 -2.42 9.00
N GLY A 128 -0.24 -2.47 8.33
CA GLY A 128 -0.30 -2.74 6.89
C GLY A 128 0.35 -1.63 6.05
N LEU A 129 0.26 -0.38 6.52
CA LEU A 129 1.00 0.73 5.91
C LEU A 129 2.52 0.50 6.00
N ASN A 130 3.02 0.07 7.16
CA ASN A 130 4.44 -0.20 7.35
C ASN A 130 4.90 -1.42 6.53
N GLU A 131 4.19 -2.55 6.60
CA GLU A 131 4.53 -3.78 5.86
C GLU A 131 4.67 -3.51 4.36
N ALA A 132 3.69 -2.82 3.77
CA ALA A 132 3.75 -2.44 2.36
C ALA A 132 4.90 -1.48 2.04
N SER A 133 5.22 -0.56 2.95
CA SER A 133 6.34 0.36 2.75
C SER A 133 7.69 -0.37 2.80
N VAL A 134 7.86 -1.29 3.75
CA VAL A 134 9.04 -2.14 3.86
C VAL A 134 9.17 -3.05 2.64
N GLN A 135 8.07 -3.65 2.20
CA GLN A 135 8.04 -4.50 1.02
C GLN A 135 8.39 -3.73 -0.26
N LEU A 136 7.89 -2.50 -0.43
CA LEU A 136 8.27 -1.64 -1.56
C LEU A 136 9.76 -1.27 -1.51
N MET A 137 10.32 -1.02 -0.32
CA MET A 137 11.77 -0.81 -0.14
C MET A 137 12.56 -2.05 -0.53
N ALA A 138 12.18 -3.23 -0.01
CA ALA A 138 12.83 -4.50 -0.32
C ALA A 138 12.79 -4.79 -1.83
N SER A 139 11.62 -4.60 -2.46
CA SER A 139 11.44 -4.78 -3.90
C SER A 139 12.34 -3.84 -4.72
N LYS A 140 12.57 -2.61 -4.24
CA LYS A 140 13.49 -1.65 -4.87
C LYS A 140 14.95 -2.07 -4.72
N VAL A 141 15.36 -2.51 -3.54
CA VAL A 141 16.70 -3.05 -3.27
C VAL A 141 17.00 -4.28 -4.13
N LEU A 142 15.98 -5.12 -4.35
CA LEU A 142 16.05 -6.32 -5.16
C LEU A 142 15.88 -6.05 -6.66
N SER A 143 15.57 -4.81 -7.05
CA SER A 143 15.29 -4.43 -8.45
C SER A 143 14.21 -5.31 -9.11
N ILE A 144 13.17 -5.67 -8.35
CA ILE A 144 12.08 -6.51 -8.86
C ILE A 144 11.33 -5.74 -9.96
N PRO A 145 11.18 -6.33 -11.17
CA PRO A 145 10.45 -5.68 -12.24
C PRO A 145 8.97 -5.59 -11.90
N LYS A 146 8.31 -4.60 -12.50
CA LYS A 146 6.86 -4.51 -12.43
C LYS A 146 6.19 -5.54 -13.32
N GLU A 147 5.10 -6.12 -12.83
CA GLU A 147 4.23 -7.00 -13.59
C GLU A 147 2.75 -6.74 -13.29
N TYR A 148 1.89 -7.15 -14.21
CA TYR A 148 0.45 -7.08 -14.03
C TYR A 148 -0.07 -8.30 -13.29
N VAL A 149 -0.79 -8.06 -12.21
CA VAL A 149 -1.38 -9.10 -11.36
C VAL A 149 -2.88 -8.92 -11.22
N LYS A 150 -3.58 -9.99 -10.81
CA LYS A 150 -5.00 -9.96 -10.49
C LYS A 150 -5.28 -10.61 -9.14
N TYR A 151 -5.66 -9.81 -8.15
CA TYR A 151 -6.02 -10.25 -6.80
C TYR A 151 -7.44 -9.83 -6.47
N PHE A 152 -8.28 -10.78 -6.05
CA PHE A 152 -9.67 -10.51 -5.64
C PHE A 152 -10.46 -9.65 -6.66
N ASN A 153 -10.30 -9.98 -7.95
CA ASN A 153 -10.86 -9.26 -9.10
C ASN A 153 -10.31 -7.84 -9.36
N ILE A 154 -9.27 -7.42 -8.64
CA ILE A 154 -8.57 -6.15 -8.87
C ILE A 154 -7.34 -6.45 -9.70
N THR A 155 -7.20 -5.76 -10.83
CA THR A 155 -6.04 -5.84 -11.73
C THR A 155 -5.21 -4.56 -11.60
N PHE A 156 -3.90 -4.70 -11.41
CA PHE A 156 -2.96 -3.58 -11.26
C PHE A 156 -1.54 -4.02 -11.59
N GLU A 157 -0.66 -3.03 -11.76
CA GLU A 157 0.77 -3.25 -11.93
C GLU A 157 1.47 -3.14 -10.57
N THR A 158 2.39 -4.06 -10.25
CA THR A 158 3.16 -4.06 -8.99
C THR A 158 4.55 -4.65 -9.19
N ASN A 159 5.52 -4.21 -8.39
CA ASN A 159 6.84 -4.85 -8.24
C ASN A 159 6.90 -5.79 -7.02
N SER A 160 5.76 -6.02 -6.36
CA SER A 160 5.63 -6.98 -5.27
C SER A 160 4.41 -7.87 -5.51
N PRO A 161 4.47 -8.77 -6.52
CA PRO A 161 3.32 -9.61 -6.87
C PRO A 161 2.98 -10.61 -5.76
N SER A 162 4.00 -11.18 -5.10
CA SER A 162 3.83 -12.25 -4.13
C SER A 162 3.61 -11.77 -2.68
N TYR A 163 3.91 -10.51 -2.36
CA TYR A 163 3.92 -10.00 -0.99
C TYR A 163 3.16 -8.69 -0.87
N TYR A 164 2.10 -8.68 -0.06
CA TYR A 164 1.25 -7.52 0.22
C TYR A 164 0.84 -6.73 -1.05
N PRO A 165 0.41 -7.38 -2.15
CA PRO A 165 0.31 -6.73 -3.44
C PRO A 165 -0.74 -5.61 -3.44
N LEU A 166 -1.86 -5.78 -2.72
CA LEU A 166 -2.91 -4.77 -2.62
C LEU A 166 -2.50 -3.57 -1.77
N GLU A 167 -1.87 -3.81 -0.62
CA GLU A 167 -1.37 -2.77 0.26
C GLU A 167 -0.26 -1.99 -0.44
N CYS A 168 0.69 -2.67 -1.10
CA CYS A 168 1.74 -2.06 -1.91
C CYS A 168 1.16 -1.16 -3.00
N CYS A 169 0.10 -1.60 -3.69
CA CYS A 169 -0.58 -0.77 -4.69
C CYS A 169 -1.10 0.55 -4.08
N LEU A 170 -1.81 0.48 -2.94
CA LEU A 170 -2.34 1.68 -2.28
C LEU A 170 -1.22 2.57 -1.70
N VAL A 171 -0.18 1.98 -1.10
CA VAL A 171 0.96 2.73 -0.56
C VAL A 171 1.75 3.39 -1.67
N ASN A 172 1.91 2.74 -2.83
CA ASN A 172 2.56 3.34 -3.99
C ASN A 172 1.76 4.54 -4.56
N GLN A 173 0.42 4.51 -4.48
CA GLN A 173 -0.39 5.69 -4.76
C GLN A 173 -0.04 6.84 -3.80
N LEU A 174 0.09 6.57 -2.50
CA LEU A 174 0.47 7.59 -1.51
C LEU A 174 1.90 8.12 -1.75
N ALA A 175 2.84 7.22 -2.08
CA ALA A 175 4.22 7.54 -2.41
C ALA A 175 4.30 8.48 -3.62
N TYR A 176 3.54 8.21 -4.69
CA TYR A 176 3.49 9.09 -5.85
C TYR A 176 2.93 10.49 -5.52
N LEU A 177 1.99 10.57 -4.58
CA LEU A 177 1.37 11.84 -4.20
C LEU A 177 2.29 12.69 -3.32
N VAL A 178 2.97 12.09 -2.35
CA VAL A 178 3.76 12.76 -1.32
C VAL A 178 5.24 12.83 -1.68
N GLY A 179 5.79 11.76 -2.24
CA GLY A 179 7.19 11.55 -2.54
C GLY A 179 7.64 10.17 -2.04
N GLU A 180 8.19 9.36 -2.93
CA GLU A 180 8.72 8.03 -2.60
C GLU A 180 9.89 8.12 -1.60
N ASP A 181 10.79 9.08 -1.79
CA ASP A 181 11.91 9.28 -0.88
C ASP A 181 11.43 9.65 0.54
N ILE A 182 10.36 10.43 0.65
CA ILE A 182 9.77 10.78 1.95
C ILE A 182 9.16 9.54 2.62
N LEU A 183 8.47 8.70 1.84
CA LEU A 183 7.94 7.43 2.34
C LEU A 183 9.06 6.59 2.92
N PHE A 184 10.08 6.27 2.11
CA PHE A 184 11.12 5.34 2.51
C PHE A 184 12.05 5.90 3.60
N GLU A 185 12.33 7.20 3.60
CA GLU A 185 13.08 7.86 4.68
C GLU A 185 12.34 7.71 6.00
N SER A 186 11.04 8.03 6.03
CA SER A 186 10.21 7.84 7.23
C SER A 186 10.08 6.38 7.64
N THR A 187 10.01 5.47 6.67
CA THR A 187 9.92 4.03 6.91
C THR A 187 11.19 3.51 7.57
N ILE A 188 12.39 3.81 7.07
CA ILE A 188 13.63 3.26 7.64
C ILE A 188 14.08 3.97 8.92
N ASN A 189 13.85 5.28 9.02
CA ASN A 189 14.27 6.09 10.17
C ASN A 189 13.19 6.22 11.25
N SER A 190 12.04 5.56 11.07
CA SER A 190 10.93 5.53 12.04
C SER A 190 10.47 6.91 12.51
N ASN A 191 10.19 7.81 11.56
CA ASN A 191 9.77 9.17 11.84
C ASN A 191 8.43 9.52 11.17
N ASP A 192 7.87 10.68 11.53
CA ASP A 192 6.54 11.12 11.07
C ASP A 192 6.56 12.02 9.82
N ASN A 193 7.68 12.17 9.11
CA ASN A 193 7.76 13.11 7.98
C ASN A 193 6.71 12.77 6.91
N PHE A 194 6.61 11.50 6.50
CA PHE A 194 5.61 11.02 5.57
C PHE A 194 4.19 11.21 6.10
N LYS A 195 3.93 10.81 7.35
CA LYS A 195 2.62 10.97 8.01
C LYS A 195 2.17 12.43 8.01
N ASN A 196 3.04 13.34 8.45
CA ASN A 196 2.76 14.77 8.51
C ASN A 196 2.51 15.34 7.12
N LYS A 197 3.36 15.01 6.14
CA LYS A 197 3.21 15.48 4.76
C LYS A 197 1.95 14.94 4.10
N LEU A 198 1.59 13.68 4.36
CA LEU A 198 0.35 13.10 3.87
C LEU A 198 -0.86 13.80 4.52
N ILE A 199 -0.86 14.02 5.84
CA ILE A 199 -1.91 14.80 6.53
C ILE A 199 -2.06 16.21 5.95
N GLU A 200 -0.95 16.88 5.62
CA GLU A 200 -1.00 18.16 4.90
C GLU A 200 -1.68 18.03 3.54
N CYS A 201 -1.46 16.96 2.79
CA CYS A 201 -2.03 16.78 1.45
C CYS A 201 -3.49 16.31 1.43
N ILE A 202 -3.93 15.51 2.41
CA ILE A 202 -5.26 14.87 2.38
C ILE A 202 -6.13 15.16 3.61
N GLY A 203 -5.56 15.73 4.67
CA GLY A 203 -6.23 15.98 5.95
C GLY A 203 -6.22 14.78 6.89
N TYR A 204 -6.22 15.06 8.20
CA TYR A 204 -6.06 14.06 9.26
C TYR A 204 -7.12 12.94 9.22
N LYS A 205 -8.40 13.31 9.05
CA LYS A 205 -9.50 12.33 8.98
C LYS A 205 -9.32 11.34 7.83
N ASN A 206 -8.91 11.82 6.66
CA ASN A 206 -8.69 10.97 5.49
C ASN A 206 -7.46 10.09 5.69
N PHE A 207 -6.38 10.64 6.25
CA PHE A 207 -5.19 9.86 6.64
C PHE A 207 -5.56 8.68 7.55
N MET A 208 -6.25 8.94 8.66
CA MET A 208 -6.67 7.87 9.59
C MET A 208 -7.56 6.82 8.91
N THR A 209 -8.46 7.25 8.02
CA THR A 209 -9.35 6.33 7.30
C THR A 209 -8.55 5.44 6.33
N ILE A 210 -7.61 6.01 5.58
CA ILE A 210 -6.75 5.29 4.64
C ILE A 210 -5.86 4.30 5.39
N GLN A 211 -5.16 4.74 6.43
CA GLN A 211 -4.30 3.87 7.24
C GLN A 211 -5.08 2.68 7.81
N ASN A 212 -6.23 2.95 8.43
CA ASN A 212 -7.07 1.89 9.00
C ASN A 212 -7.62 0.92 7.95
N ASN A 213 -7.89 1.40 6.73
CA ASN A 213 -8.33 0.54 5.64
C ASN A 213 -7.20 -0.35 5.13
N ILE A 214 -5.97 0.16 5.02
CA ILE A 214 -4.79 -0.65 4.65
C ILE A 214 -4.56 -1.73 5.70
N ASP A 215 -4.59 -1.38 7.00
CA ASP A 215 -4.50 -2.37 8.09
C ASP A 215 -5.62 -3.43 8.00
N LYS A 216 -6.83 -3.01 7.61
CA LYS A 216 -7.97 -3.92 7.45
C LYS A 216 -7.80 -4.86 6.26
N LEU A 217 -7.17 -4.44 5.17
CA LEU A 217 -6.87 -5.32 4.03
C LEU A 217 -5.94 -6.44 4.47
N LEU A 218 -4.79 -6.08 5.06
CA LEU A 218 -3.82 -7.03 5.61
C LEU A 218 -4.48 -8.03 6.57
N MET A 219 -5.25 -7.54 7.55
CA MET A 219 -5.95 -8.41 8.51
C MET A 219 -6.98 -9.34 7.86
N SER A 220 -7.61 -8.91 6.77
CA SER A 220 -8.60 -9.73 6.05
C SER A 220 -7.91 -10.84 5.25
N GLU A 221 -6.76 -10.55 4.64
CA GLU A 221 -5.93 -11.53 3.92
C GLU A 221 -5.37 -12.58 4.87
N GLU A 222 -4.82 -12.17 6.01
CA GLU A 222 -4.36 -13.09 7.05
C GLU A 222 -5.48 -14.00 7.57
N GLU A 223 -6.70 -13.47 7.75
CA GLU A 223 -7.84 -14.28 8.19
C GLU A 223 -8.24 -15.30 7.12
N ILE A 224 -8.13 -14.97 5.83
CA ILE A 224 -8.32 -15.94 4.74
C ILE A 224 -7.31 -17.08 4.86
N ILE A 225 -6.02 -16.77 5.05
CA ILE A 225 -4.95 -17.77 5.23
C ILE A 225 -5.25 -18.66 6.44
N LYS A 226 -5.59 -18.06 7.59
CA LYS A 226 -5.96 -18.78 8.82
C LYS A 226 -7.16 -19.70 8.61
N ILE A 227 -8.16 -19.28 7.82
CA ILE A 227 -9.32 -20.12 7.51
C ILE A 227 -8.93 -21.26 6.55
N ASN A 228 -8.11 -20.99 5.53
CA ASN A 228 -7.63 -22.03 4.61
C ASN A 228 -6.87 -23.14 5.35
N ASN A 229 -5.94 -22.78 6.24
CA ASN A 229 -5.20 -23.76 7.03
C ASN A 229 -6.12 -24.60 7.94
N LYS A 230 -7.20 -24.00 8.46
CA LYS A 230 -8.24 -24.73 9.21
C LYS A 230 -9.08 -25.67 8.34
N ILE A 231 -9.25 -25.36 7.05
CA ILE A 231 -9.98 -26.23 6.13
C ILE A 231 -9.12 -27.44 5.78
N VAL A 232 -7.83 -27.24 5.51
CA VAL A 232 -6.87 -28.32 5.19
C VAL A 232 -6.80 -29.38 6.30
N SER A 233 -6.95 -28.97 7.57
CA SER A 233 -6.96 -29.89 8.70
C SER A 233 -8.26 -30.70 8.90
N ILE A 234 -9.25 -30.59 8.00
CA ILE A 234 -10.55 -31.29 8.11
C ILE A 234 -10.66 -32.31 6.97
N ASP A 235 -10.70 -33.61 7.32
CA ASP A 235 -10.66 -34.71 6.34
C ASP A 235 -11.87 -34.73 5.38
N ASP A 236 -13.09 -34.50 5.91
CA ASP A 236 -14.32 -34.61 5.14
C ASP A 236 -15.05 -33.26 4.97
N ARG A 237 -15.48 -32.98 3.74
CA ARG A 237 -16.34 -31.82 3.46
C ARG A 237 -17.66 -31.97 4.22
N ASN A 238 -17.96 -30.97 5.03
CA ASN A 238 -19.16 -30.92 5.84
C ASN A 238 -19.71 -29.48 5.93
N LYS A 239 -20.85 -29.30 6.62
CA LYS A 239 -21.48 -27.98 6.80
C LYS A 239 -20.54 -26.93 7.41
N ARG A 240 -19.57 -27.34 8.24
CA ARG A 240 -18.57 -26.43 8.81
C ARG A 240 -17.61 -25.94 7.74
N VAL A 241 -17.11 -26.81 6.87
CA VAL A 241 -16.27 -26.43 5.71
C VAL A 241 -17.01 -25.47 4.79
N ASP A 242 -18.28 -25.75 4.46
CA ASP A 242 -19.07 -24.85 3.61
C ASP A 242 -19.26 -23.45 4.24
N ASN A 243 -19.43 -23.37 5.56
CA ASN A 243 -19.51 -22.09 6.26
C ASN A 243 -18.18 -21.32 6.26
N LEU A 244 -17.05 -22.02 6.37
CA LEU A 244 -15.72 -21.41 6.26
C LEU A 244 -15.46 -20.86 4.85
N ILE A 245 -15.86 -21.60 3.80
CA ILE A 245 -15.78 -21.13 2.41
C ILE A 245 -16.64 -19.88 2.19
N LYS A 246 -17.87 -19.85 2.74
CA LYS A 246 -18.71 -18.64 2.70
C LYS A 246 -18.05 -17.44 3.39
N LYS A 247 -17.39 -17.66 4.52
CA LYS A 247 -16.65 -16.61 5.23
C LYS A 247 -15.48 -16.09 4.39
N ILE A 248 -14.72 -16.98 3.73
CA ILE A 248 -13.66 -16.57 2.79
C ILE A 248 -14.24 -15.68 1.69
N ASN A 249 -15.32 -16.08 1.03
CA ASN A 249 -15.92 -15.29 -0.04
C ASN A 249 -16.36 -13.90 0.45
N SER A 250 -16.97 -13.82 1.64
CA SER A 250 -17.32 -12.53 2.25
C SER A 250 -16.10 -11.65 2.57
N LEU A 251 -14.97 -12.25 2.98
CA LEU A 251 -13.72 -11.52 3.16
C LEU A 251 -13.16 -11.01 1.84
N LYS A 252 -13.20 -11.81 0.77
CA LYS A 252 -12.80 -11.39 -0.59
C LYS A 252 -13.61 -10.18 -1.07
N ASP A 253 -14.94 -10.22 -0.91
CA ASP A 253 -15.81 -9.08 -1.26
C ASP A 253 -15.49 -7.84 -0.42
N THR A 254 -15.17 -8.04 0.86
CA THR A 254 -14.77 -6.96 1.77
C THR A 254 -13.45 -6.34 1.33
N ILE A 255 -12.45 -7.15 0.97
CA ILE A 255 -11.15 -6.72 0.46
C ILE A 255 -11.35 -5.85 -0.79
N THR A 256 -12.09 -6.35 -1.78
CA THR A 256 -12.37 -5.61 -3.01
C THR A 256 -13.05 -4.27 -2.73
N SER A 257 -14.07 -4.27 -1.85
CA SER A 257 -14.79 -3.04 -1.48
C SER A 257 -13.90 -2.03 -0.74
N VAL A 258 -13.11 -2.50 0.22
CA VAL A 258 -12.21 -1.65 1.02
C VAL A 258 -11.12 -1.06 0.13
N PHE A 259 -10.51 -1.85 -0.75
CA PHE A 259 -9.49 -1.38 -1.68
C PHE A 259 -10.04 -0.24 -2.57
N ILE A 260 -11.15 -0.48 -3.27
CA ILE A 260 -11.71 0.51 -4.20
C ILE A 260 -12.16 1.78 -3.48
N LYS A 261 -12.78 1.67 -2.30
CA LYS A 261 -13.15 2.83 -1.48
C LYS A 261 -11.91 3.63 -1.02
N THR A 262 -10.84 2.95 -0.68
CA THR A 262 -9.59 3.58 -0.23
C THR A 262 -8.90 4.31 -1.38
N GLN A 263 -8.77 3.66 -2.55
CA GLN A 263 -8.27 4.30 -3.76
C GLN A 263 -9.08 5.54 -4.14
N ASN A 264 -10.41 5.45 -4.14
CA ASN A 264 -11.28 6.59 -4.45
C ASN A 264 -11.12 7.73 -3.42
N LEU A 265 -10.91 7.39 -2.15
CA LEU A 265 -10.64 8.37 -1.10
C LEU A 265 -9.27 9.04 -1.29
N ILE A 266 -8.22 8.29 -1.64
CA ILE A 266 -6.89 8.82 -1.97
C ILE A 266 -7.00 9.84 -3.12
N VAL A 267 -7.62 9.44 -4.23
CA VAL A 267 -7.84 10.29 -5.41
C VAL A 267 -8.59 11.56 -5.02
N SER A 268 -9.78 11.41 -4.45
CA SER A 268 -10.65 12.56 -4.18
C SER A 268 -10.08 13.49 -3.11
N SER A 269 -9.52 12.97 -2.02
CA SER A 269 -8.99 13.81 -0.94
C SER A 269 -7.79 14.64 -1.39
N TYR A 270 -6.83 14.05 -2.12
CA TYR A 270 -5.66 14.75 -2.61
C TYR A 270 -6.01 15.75 -3.71
N PHE A 271 -6.64 15.28 -4.79
CA PHE A 271 -6.83 16.11 -5.98
C PHE A 271 -7.91 17.18 -5.80
N ASN A 272 -8.84 17.03 -4.85
CA ASN A 272 -9.72 18.14 -4.47
C ASN A 272 -8.97 19.22 -3.71
N LYS A 273 -8.11 18.85 -2.75
CA LYS A 273 -7.32 19.82 -1.99
C LYS A 273 -6.32 20.54 -2.89
N ALA A 274 -5.53 19.78 -3.63
CA ALA A 274 -4.55 20.32 -4.57
C ALA A 274 -5.17 21.24 -5.63
N PHE A 275 -6.43 21.01 -6.02
CA PHE A 275 -7.13 21.90 -6.95
C PHE A 275 -7.39 23.29 -6.34
N VAL A 276 -7.71 23.36 -5.05
CA VAL A 276 -7.95 24.63 -4.35
C VAL A 276 -6.68 25.49 -4.36
N ASP A 277 -5.52 24.86 -4.17
CA ASP A 277 -4.21 25.51 -4.03
C ASP A 277 -3.57 25.93 -5.36
N ILE A 278 -4.30 25.88 -6.48
CA ILE A 278 -3.82 26.39 -7.78
C ILE A 278 -4.03 27.90 -7.84
N TYR A 279 -2.95 28.66 -8.00
CA TYR A 279 -2.97 30.14 -8.08
C TYR A 279 -2.35 30.72 -9.35
N ASP A 280 -1.70 29.88 -10.17
CA ASP A 280 -1.01 30.30 -11.38
C ASP A 280 -1.11 29.22 -12.48
N LEU A 281 -0.74 29.60 -13.71
CA LEU A 281 -0.81 28.72 -14.88
C LEU A 281 0.18 27.54 -14.80
N GLU A 282 1.31 27.70 -14.11
CA GLU A 282 2.27 26.62 -13.93
C GLU A 282 1.70 25.50 -13.06
N SER A 283 1.01 25.87 -11.98
CA SER A 283 0.32 24.98 -11.05
C SER A 283 -0.84 24.25 -11.72
N VAL A 284 -1.51 24.87 -12.70
CA VAL A 284 -2.50 24.19 -13.55
C VAL A 284 -1.86 23.03 -14.32
N GLU A 285 -0.74 23.27 -15.00
CA GLU A 285 -0.06 22.22 -15.78
C GLU A 285 0.53 21.13 -14.89
N LYS A 286 1.10 21.50 -13.73
CA LYS A 286 1.57 20.54 -12.72
C LYS A 286 0.43 19.63 -12.24
N TYR A 287 -0.74 20.21 -11.92
CA TYR A 287 -1.91 19.44 -11.52
C TYR A 287 -2.38 18.50 -12.64
N ARG A 288 -2.51 19.01 -13.87
CA ARG A 288 -2.97 18.25 -15.04
C ARG A 288 -2.08 17.02 -15.26
N ARG A 289 -0.76 17.23 -15.30
CA ARG A 289 0.22 16.16 -15.47
C ARG A 289 0.17 15.16 -14.32
N LYS A 290 0.12 15.64 -13.08
CA LYS A 290 0.12 14.77 -11.90
C LYS A 290 -1.13 13.88 -11.86
N LEU A 291 -2.30 14.43 -12.16
CA LEU A 291 -3.57 13.68 -12.21
C LEU A 291 -3.59 12.70 -13.39
N TYR A 292 -3.10 13.08 -14.57
CA TYR A 292 -3.03 12.16 -15.71
C TYR A 292 -2.14 10.95 -15.44
N ASN A 293 -0.93 11.18 -14.92
CA ASN A 293 0.03 10.11 -14.60
C ASN A 293 -0.41 9.24 -13.40
N PHE A 294 -1.30 9.74 -12.53
CA PHE A 294 -1.83 8.94 -11.41
C PHE A 294 -2.54 7.67 -11.86
N LYS A 295 -3.06 7.64 -13.10
CA LYS A 295 -3.76 6.48 -13.66
C LYS A 295 -2.91 5.19 -13.63
N ASP A 296 -1.59 5.34 -13.71
CA ASP A 296 -0.63 4.23 -13.79
C ASP A 296 -0.42 3.55 -12.41
N TYR A 297 -1.00 4.10 -11.34
CA TYR A 297 -0.93 3.58 -9.97
C TYR A 297 -2.26 2.96 -9.50
N LEU A 298 -3.29 2.94 -10.34
CA LEU A 298 -4.63 2.48 -9.98
C LEU A 298 -4.77 0.96 -10.10
N GLY A 299 -5.53 0.37 -9.20
CA GLY A 299 -6.19 -0.91 -9.42
C GLY A 299 -7.56 -0.76 -10.04
N SER A 300 -7.92 -1.67 -10.95
CA SER A 300 -9.19 -1.69 -11.63
C SER A 300 -9.93 -3.00 -11.42
N THR A 301 -11.23 -2.91 -11.19
CA THR A 301 -12.18 -4.04 -11.28
C THR A 301 -13.04 -3.88 -12.53
N ASP A 302 -13.76 -4.92 -12.90
CA ASP A 302 -14.78 -4.82 -13.95
C ASP A 302 -15.81 -3.75 -13.56
N GLY A 303 -16.15 -2.86 -14.50
CA GLY A 303 -17.09 -1.76 -14.28
C GLY A 303 -16.54 -0.57 -13.46
N TYR A 304 -15.25 -0.53 -13.12
CA TYR A 304 -14.69 0.62 -12.39
C TYR A 304 -14.62 1.88 -13.27
N THR A 305 -15.46 2.89 -12.98
CA THR A 305 -15.50 4.17 -13.72
C THR A 305 -15.05 5.39 -12.92
N PHE A 306 -14.96 5.27 -11.59
CA PHE A 306 -14.80 6.42 -10.69
C PHE A 306 -13.65 7.36 -11.11
N PHE A 307 -12.46 6.83 -11.39
CA PHE A 307 -11.32 7.66 -11.74
C PHE A 307 -11.53 8.39 -13.07
N ASN A 308 -12.12 7.74 -14.07
CA ASN A 308 -12.40 8.36 -15.36
C ASN A 308 -13.43 9.49 -15.21
N ASP A 309 -14.50 9.26 -14.45
CA ASP A 309 -15.51 10.26 -14.15
C ASP A 309 -14.91 11.44 -13.37
N PHE A 310 -14.07 11.14 -12.37
CA PHE A 310 -13.35 12.14 -11.60
C PHE A 310 -12.40 12.97 -12.48
N TYR A 311 -11.60 12.30 -13.31
CA TYR A 311 -10.64 12.92 -14.23
C TYR A 311 -11.35 13.89 -15.18
N VAL A 312 -12.39 13.44 -15.86
CA VAL A 312 -13.14 14.26 -16.83
C VAL A 312 -13.74 15.49 -16.15
N ASN A 313 -14.39 15.31 -15.00
CA ASN A 313 -14.96 16.43 -14.25
C ASN A 313 -13.88 17.41 -13.80
N LYS A 314 -12.74 16.91 -13.27
CA LYS A 314 -11.63 17.78 -12.86
C LYS A 314 -10.95 18.48 -14.00
N MET A 315 -10.82 17.88 -15.17
CA MET A 315 -10.30 18.57 -16.34
C MET A 315 -11.23 19.70 -16.79
N MET A 316 -12.55 19.52 -16.72
CA MET A 316 -13.50 20.60 -16.98
C MET A 316 -13.35 21.75 -15.98
N ASP A 317 -13.28 21.44 -14.68
CA ASP A 317 -13.05 22.44 -13.62
C ASP A 317 -11.71 23.18 -13.82
N LEU A 318 -10.68 22.46 -14.26
CA LEU A 318 -9.34 22.98 -14.48
C LEU A 318 -9.27 23.93 -15.69
N GLU A 319 -9.99 23.63 -16.78
CA GLU A 319 -10.11 24.53 -17.93
C GLU A 319 -10.79 25.85 -17.54
N ASP A 320 -11.82 25.77 -16.69
CA ASP A 320 -12.50 26.95 -16.17
C ASP A 320 -11.56 27.78 -15.29
N LYS A 321 -10.78 27.12 -14.44
CA LYS A 321 -9.78 27.78 -13.59
C LYS A 321 -8.64 28.40 -14.41
N TYR A 322 -8.16 27.70 -15.44
CA TYR A 322 -7.16 28.21 -16.38
C TYR A 322 -7.63 29.50 -17.05
N TYR A 323 -8.86 29.52 -17.57
CA TYR A 323 -9.43 30.70 -18.22
C TYR A 323 -9.49 31.92 -17.28
N LEU A 324 -9.89 31.70 -16.02
CA LEU A 324 -9.94 32.77 -15.02
C LEU A 324 -8.54 33.34 -14.73
N LEU A 325 -7.53 32.48 -14.60
CA LEU A 325 -6.15 32.88 -14.34
C LEU A 325 -5.53 33.61 -15.54
N GLU A 326 -5.72 33.10 -16.76
CA GLU A 326 -5.20 33.72 -17.99
C GLU A 326 -5.74 35.14 -18.19
N ASN A 327 -7.01 35.37 -17.81
CA ASN A 327 -7.68 36.66 -17.98
C ASN A 327 -7.61 37.55 -16.73
N ASN A 328 -6.89 37.15 -15.67
CA ASN A 328 -6.82 37.84 -14.38
C ASN A 328 -8.21 38.16 -13.77
N VAL A 329 -9.19 37.28 -14.01
CA VAL A 329 -10.57 37.44 -13.55
C VAL A 329 -10.71 36.79 -12.17
N SER A 330 -10.99 37.58 -11.14
CA SER A 330 -11.28 37.04 -9.80
C SER A 330 -12.52 36.14 -9.85
N SER A 331 -12.46 34.99 -9.18
CA SER A 331 -13.55 34.00 -9.08
C SER A 331 -14.85 34.56 -8.46
N THR A 332 -14.79 35.72 -7.80
CA THR A 332 -15.94 36.46 -7.26
C THR A 332 -16.60 37.44 -8.24
N SER A 333 -16.03 37.67 -9.42
CA SER A 333 -16.60 38.59 -10.41
C SER A 333 -17.63 37.89 -11.30
N MET A 334 -18.88 37.97 -10.88
CA MET A 334 -20.06 37.54 -11.64
C MET A 334 -20.33 38.54 -12.79
N TYR A 335 -19.41 38.66 -13.74
CA TYR A 335 -19.64 39.45 -14.96
C TYR A 335 -19.50 38.57 -16.20
N MET A 336 -20.51 38.69 -17.05
CA MET A 336 -20.68 38.01 -18.34
C MET A 336 -19.52 38.28 -19.30
N VAL A 337 -18.36 37.68 -19.08
CA VAL A 337 -17.39 37.52 -20.16
C VAL A 337 -17.92 36.38 -21.03
N LYS A 338 -18.17 36.63 -22.32
CA LYS A 338 -18.55 35.58 -23.27
C LYS A 338 -17.48 34.49 -23.23
N LYS A 339 -17.78 33.39 -22.53
CA LYS A 339 -16.91 32.22 -22.43
C LYS A 339 -16.77 31.66 -23.84
N LYS A 340 -15.65 31.98 -24.51
CA LYS A 340 -15.31 31.34 -25.78
C LYS A 340 -15.10 29.88 -25.43
N THR A 341 -16.01 29.00 -25.83
CA THR A 341 -15.92 27.57 -25.50
C THR A 341 -14.60 27.04 -26.05
N SER A 342 -13.66 26.72 -25.16
CA SER A 342 -12.38 26.14 -25.57
C SER A 342 -12.65 24.80 -26.24
N LYS A 343 -11.85 24.47 -27.27
CA LYS A 343 -11.97 23.16 -27.96
C LYS A 343 -11.79 22.00 -26.97
N ILE A 344 -10.97 22.22 -25.93
CA ILE A 344 -10.73 21.27 -24.84
C ILE A 344 -11.98 21.09 -23.97
N LEU A 345 -12.65 22.17 -23.58
CA LEU A 345 -13.89 22.10 -22.81
C LEU A 345 -15.01 21.42 -23.61
N SER A 346 -15.13 21.69 -24.92
CA SER A 346 -16.08 20.96 -25.77
C SER A 346 -15.75 19.47 -25.87
N PHE A 347 -14.47 19.12 -25.93
CA PHE A 347 -14.01 17.73 -25.95
C PHE A 347 -14.36 16.99 -24.66
N PHE A 348 -14.07 17.57 -23.48
CA PHE A 348 -14.42 16.95 -22.20
C PHE A 348 -15.93 16.86 -21.97
N ARG A 349 -16.71 17.85 -22.43
CA ARG A 349 -18.19 17.77 -22.39
C ARG A 349 -18.71 16.61 -23.25
N TYR A 350 -18.13 16.41 -24.43
CA TYR A 350 -18.45 15.27 -25.28
C TYR A 350 -18.09 13.95 -24.60
N ILE A 351 -16.87 13.82 -24.06
CA ILE A 351 -16.46 12.62 -23.32
C ILE A 351 -17.41 12.35 -22.15
N ARG A 352 -17.73 13.37 -21.35
CA ARG A 352 -18.69 13.25 -20.24
C ARG A 352 -20.03 12.70 -20.72
N SER A 353 -20.55 13.18 -21.86
CA SER A 353 -21.81 12.68 -22.43
C SER A 353 -21.80 11.19 -22.77
N LEU A 354 -20.64 10.64 -23.15
CA LEU A 354 -20.48 9.20 -23.40
C LEU A 354 -20.59 8.37 -22.12
N PHE A 355 -20.07 8.89 -21.00
CA PHE A 355 -20.18 8.24 -19.70
C PHE A 355 -21.61 8.31 -19.14
N THR A 356 -22.30 9.45 -19.28
CA THR A 356 -23.70 9.56 -18.86
C THR A 356 -24.65 8.70 -19.72
N ALA A 357 -24.38 8.56 -21.02
CA ALA A 357 -25.17 7.71 -21.90
C ALA A 357 -25.01 6.21 -21.60
N ARG A 358 -23.82 5.76 -21.14
CA ARG A 358 -23.62 4.38 -20.67
C ARG A 358 -24.44 4.07 -19.41
N ASN A 359 -24.47 4.96 -18.43
CA ASN A 359 -25.25 4.76 -17.20
C ASN A 359 -26.77 4.68 -17.45
N LEU A 360 -27.30 5.35 -18.48
CA LEU A 360 -28.71 5.25 -18.87
C LEU A 360 -29.01 3.89 -19.56
N ASN A 361 -28.12 3.45 -20.46
CA ASN A 361 -28.28 2.17 -21.14
C ASN A 361 -28.12 0.95 -20.21
N ASP A 362 -27.29 1.04 -19.16
CA ASP A 362 -27.16 -0.04 -18.17
C ASP A 362 -28.41 -0.14 -17.27
N TYR A 363 -29.06 1.00 -16.96
CA TYR A 363 -30.36 1.00 -16.27
C TYR A 363 -31.48 0.41 -17.14
N ASP A 364 -31.53 0.74 -18.43
CA ASP A 364 -32.56 0.21 -19.33
C ASP A 364 -32.40 -1.31 -19.59
N ASN A 365 -31.16 -1.82 -19.61
CA ASN A 365 -30.88 -3.26 -19.75
C ASN A 365 -31.21 -4.10 -18.50
N GLU A 366 -31.15 -3.53 -17.28
CA GLU A 366 -31.64 -4.21 -16.07
C GLU A 366 -33.19 -4.25 -16.00
N PHE A 367 -33.87 -3.25 -16.56
CA PHE A 367 -35.33 -3.21 -16.62
C PHE A 367 -35.93 -4.08 -17.75
N GLU A 368 -35.22 -4.32 -18.85
CA GLU A 368 -35.69 -5.26 -19.89
C GLU A 368 -35.52 -6.74 -19.47
N ASN A 369 -34.49 -7.08 -18.69
CA ASN A 369 -34.30 -8.45 -18.21
C ASN A 369 -35.24 -8.88 -17.07
N THR A 370 -35.94 -7.94 -16.44
CA THR A 370 -36.98 -8.24 -15.43
C THR A 370 -38.39 -8.39 -16.01
N LYS A 371 -38.59 -8.09 -17.31
CA LYS A 371 -39.88 -8.29 -18.00
C LYS A 371 -39.99 -9.61 -18.77
N ASN A 372 -38.90 -10.36 -18.91
CA ASN A 372 -38.86 -11.66 -19.62
C ASN A 372 -38.56 -12.86 -18.69
N LYS A 373 -39.14 -12.87 -17.49
CA LYS A 373 -39.23 -14.07 -16.64
C LYS A 373 -40.64 -14.30 -16.12
#